data_AF-A0A1I7AZJ9-F1
#
_entry.id   AF-A0A1I7AZJ9-F1
#
_cell.length_a   1.000
_cell.length_b   1.000
_cell.length_c   1.000
_cell.angle_alpha   90.00
_cell.angle_beta   90.00
_cell.angle_gamma   90.00
#
_symmetry.space_group_name_H-M   'P 1'
#
loop_
_entity.id
_entity.type
_entity.pdbx_description
1 polymer ?
#
loop_
_entity_poly.entity_id
_entity_poly.type
_entity_poly.pdbx_seq_one_letter_code
_entity_poly.pdbx_strand_id
1 'polypeptide(L)'
;MKNHFKLLALAGLLASCISIELKGITTDYQYLDQEQKARVKKLSTFEAAAPGYVYEITGEELRQELKTKDSSVFGFIVNYCSGGGCLPMSTYQSYAEESGKAMYLMMHTYSNFDYTMDQEPAFPLFAVNAYHYQEVKKRKFRKLFLQDLLKDQYHDSLYHYDTFLFNNDSLVKVQNYIIED
;
A
#
# COMPACT_ATOMS: atom_id res chain seq x y z
N MET A 1 48.69 -7.77 28.86
CA MET A 1 48.01 -6.80 27.97
C MET A 1 47.74 -7.27 26.54
N LYS A 2 48.52 -8.20 25.94
CA LYS A 2 48.27 -8.67 24.55
C LYS A 2 47.08 -9.63 24.38
N ASN A 3 46.58 -10.25 25.47
CA ASN A 3 45.46 -11.20 25.41
C ASN A 3 44.07 -10.55 25.48
N HIS A 4 43.96 -9.32 26.00
CA HIS A 4 42.67 -8.61 26.07
C HIS A 4 42.26 -8.01 24.71
N PHE A 5 43.25 -7.71 23.84
CA PHE A 5 42.99 -7.20 22.49
C PHE A 5 42.35 -8.27 21.57
N LYS A 6 42.66 -9.55 21.80
CA LYS A 6 42.07 -10.67 21.04
C LYS A 6 40.61 -10.93 21.43
N LEU A 7 40.25 -10.72 22.70
CA LEU A 7 38.88 -10.85 23.20
C LEU A 7 37.97 -9.70 22.70
N LEU A 8 38.50 -8.47 22.61
CA LEU A 8 37.74 -7.33 22.10
C LEU A 8 37.46 -7.44 20.58
N ALA A 9 38.40 -7.95 19.81
CA ALA A 9 38.24 -8.18 18.36
C ALA A 9 37.21 -9.29 18.05
N LEU A 10 37.09 -10.30 18.92
CA LEU A 10 36.11 -11.38 18.78
C LEU A 10 34.68 -10.91 19.10
N ALA A 11 34.53 -9.98 20.05
CA ALA A 11 33.23 -9.38 20.38
C ALA A 11 32.68 -8.45 19.26
N GLY A 12 33.56 -7.78 18.52
CA GLY A 12 33.17 -6.93 17.38
C GLY A 12 32.65 -7.70 16.16
N LEU A 13 33.13 -8.94 15.94
CA LEU A 13 32.69 -9.78 14.82
C LEU A 13 31.27 -10.34 15.02
N LEU A 14 30.87 -10.59 16.27
CA LEU A 14 29.53 -11.12 16.62
C LEU A 14 28.42 -10.06 16.57
N ALA A 15 28.75 -8.77 16.55
CA ALA A 15 27.78 -7.68 16.45
C ALA A 15 27.31 -7.39 15.00
N SER A 16 27.88 -8.06 13.99
CA SER A 16 27.65 -7.78 12.57
C SER A 16 26.36 -8.39 11.97
N CYS A 17 25.60 -9.17 12.75
CA CYS A 17 24.36 -9.83 12.29
C CYS A 17 23.08 -9.29 12.95
N ILE A 18 23.09 -8.08 13.51
CA ILE A 18 21.84 -7.44 13.96
C ILE A 18 21.15 -6.83 12.73
N SER A 19 20.39 -7.65 12.00
CA SER A 19 19.43 -7.15 11.02
C SER A 19 18.27 -6.49 11.77
N ILE A 20 18.32 -5.16 11.91
CA ILE A 20 17.20 -4.40 12.46
C ILE A 20 16.04 -4.48 11.46
N GLU A 21 14.94 -5.11 11.86
CA GLU A 21 13.69 -5.12 11.08
C GLU A 21 13.07 -3.72 11.09
N LEU A 22 13.28 -2.95 10.02
CA LEU A 22 12.66 -1.64 9.84
C LEU A 22 11.25 -1.76 9.23
N LYS A 23 10.35 -2.45 9.95
CA LYS A 23 8.94 -2.59 9.55
C LYS A 23 8.24 -1.23 9.51
N GLY A 24 7.38 -1.01 8.52
CA GLY A 24 6.57 0.20 8.36
C GLY A 24 7.30 1.39 7.71
N ILE A 25 8.60 1.28 7.46
CA ILE A 25 9.42 2.28 6.76
C ILE A 25 9.53 1.94 5.27
N THR A 26 9.57 0.64 4.95
CA THR A 26 9.68 0.13 3.58
C THR A 26 8.34 -0.42 3.07
N THR A 27 8.32 -1.05 1.90
CA THR A 27 7.18 -1.86 1.45
C THR A 27 6.93 -3.02 2.40
N ASP A 28 7.97 -3.50 3.10
CA ASP A 28 7.94 -4.65 4.00
C ASP A 28 7.74 -6.00 3.28
N TYR A 29 7.79 -6.01 1.94
CA TYR A 29 7.63 -7.22 1.12
C TYR A 29 8.67 -8.31 1.46
N GLN A 30 9.89 -7.90 1.79
CA GLN A 30 10.98 -8.81 2.14
C GLN A 30 10.66 -9.67 3.38
N TYR A 31 9.76 -9.21 4.24
CA TYR A 31 9.37 -9.92 5.47
C TYR A 31 8.18 -10.86 5.26
N LEU A 32 7.58 -10.88 4.07
CA LEU A 32 6.52 -11.84 3.76
C LEU A 32 7.07 -13.26 3.67
N ASP A 33 6.33 -14.22 4.21
CA ASP A 33 6.60 -15.64 3.97
C ASP A 33 6.18 -16.08 2.55
N GLN A 34 6.36 -17.37 2.24
CA GLN A 34 6.07 -17.89 0.91
C GLN A 34 4.57 -17.94 0.60
N GLU A 35 3.72 -18.18 1.60
CA GLU A 35 2.27 -18.21 1.41
C GLU A 35 1.75 -16.81 1.13
N GLN A 36 2.18 -15.83 1.92
CA GLN A 36 1.86 -14.42 1.73
C GLN A 36 2.36 -13.90 0.39
N LYS A 37 3.61 -14.22 0.01
CA LYS A 37 4.16 -13.87 -1.31
C LYS A 37 3.36 -14.50 -2.45
N ALA A 38 2.84 -15.71 -2.27
CA ALA A 38 2.00 -16.35 -3.28
C ALA A 38 0.68 -15.58 -3.51
N ARG A 39 0.20 -14.81 -2.53
CA ARG A 39 -0.96 -13.92 -2.66
C ARG A 39 -0.63 -12.56 -3.30
N VAL A 40 0.65 -12.19 -3.44
CA VAL A 40 1.07 -10.96 -4.14
C VAL A 40 1.35 -11.27 -5.62
N LYS A 41 0.65 -10.58 -6.52
CA LYS A 41 0.70 -10.82 -7.97
C LYS A 41 1.08 -9.57 -8.74
N LYS A 42 1.64 -9.75 -9.93
CA LYS A 42 1.69 -8.68 -10.94
C LYS A 42 0.31 -8.55 -11.57
N LEU A 43 -0.14 -7.32 -11.74
CA LEU A 43 -1.40 -7.05 -12.45
C LEU A 43 -1.22 -7.32 -13.94
N SER A 44 -2.17 -8.05 -14.55
CA SER A 44 -2.31 -8.14 -16.01
C SER A 44 -3.29 -7.10 -16.53
N THR A 45 -4.52 -7.10 -15.99
CA THR A 45 -5.56 -6.07 -16.17
C THR A 45 -6.38 -5.97 -14.88
N PHE A 46 -7.10 -4.86 -14.69
CA PHE A 46 -7.94 -4.68 -13.51
C PHE A 46 -9.14 -5.63 -13.48
N GLU A 47 -9.70 -5.98 -14.64
CA GLU A 47 -10.82 -6.93 -14.76
C GLU A 47 -10.43 -8.36 -14.39
N ALA A 48 -9.15 -8.72 -14.55
CA ALA A 48 -8.63 -10.03 -14.17
C ALA A 48 -8.23 -10.11 -12.69
N ALA A 49 -8.25 -8.99 -11.96
CA ALA A 49 -7.89 -8.96 -10.55
C ALA A 49 -9.00 -9.61 -9.71
N ALA A 50 -8.62 -10.52 -8.82
CA ALA A 50 -9.55 -11.32 -8.03
C ALA A 50 -9.39 -11.05 -6.53
N PRO A 51 -10.49 -11.18 -5.74
CA PRO A 51 -10.44 -11.17 -4.29
C PRO A 51 -9.44 -12.19 -3.72
N GLY A 52 -8.91 -11.91 -2.53
CA GLY A 52 -7.90 -12.76 -1.87
C GLY A 52 -6.46 -12.59 -2.40
N TYR A 53 -6.25 -11.73 -3.38
CA TYR A 53 -4.92 -11.38 -3.90
C TYR A 53 -4.62 -9.88 -3.73
N VAL A 54 -3.33 -9.58 -3.70
CA VAL A 54 -2.80 -8.21 -3.72
C VAL A 54 -2.03 -7.98 -5.00
N TYR A 55 -2.42 -6.98 -5.78
CA TYR A 55 -1.81 -6.71 -7.08
C TYR A 55 -0.90 -5.49 -7.03
N GLU A 56 0.33 -5.65 -7.51
CA GLU A 56 1.27 -4.53 -7.62
C GLU A 56 0.96 -3.66 -8.84
N ILE A 57 0.76 -2.37 -8.62
CA ILE A 57 0.39 -1.38 -9.64
C ILE A 57 1.21 -0.09 -9.52
N THR A 58 1.23 0.68 -10.61
CA THR A 58 1.77 2.03 -10.72
C THR A 58 0.66 3.07 -10.70
N GLY A 59 1.00 4.33 -10.42
CA GLY A 59 0.03 5.42 -10.48
C GLY A 59 -0.50 5.63 -11.90
N GLU A 60 0.32 5.36 -12.91
CA GLU A 60 -0.07 5.41 -14.33
C GLU A 60 -1.12 4.36 -14.66
N GLU A 61 -0.92 3.10 -14.27
CA GLU A 61 -1.89 2.02 -14.49
C GLU A 61 -3.24 2.34 -13.83
N LEU A 62 -3.23 2.81 -12.58
CA LEU A 62 -4.46 3.23 -11.92
C LEU A 62 -5.11 4.42 -12.63
N ARG A 63 -4.35 5.44 -13.06
CA ARG A 63 -4.93 6.58 -13.79
C ARG A 63 -5.62 6.14 -15.07
N GLN A 64 -5.03 5.21 -15.82
CA GLN A 64 -5.64 4.70 -17.04
C GLN A 64 -6.93 3.93 -16.75
N GLU A 65 -6.95 3.13 -15.68
CA GLU A 65 -8.15 2.44 -15.23
C GLU A 65 -9.26 3.42 -14.82
N LEU A 66 -8.92 4.46 -14.06
CA LEU A 66 -9.86 5.47 -13.59
C LEU A 66 -10.58 6.17 -14.74
N LYS A 67 -9.93 6.40 -15.89
CA LYS A 67 -10.58 6.98 -17.09
C LYS A 67 -11.80 6.18 -17.56
N THR A 68 -11.82 4.87 -17.30
CA THR A 68 -12.90 3.97 -17.71
C THR A 68 -14.10 3.99 -16.77
N LYS A 69 -14.02 4.71 -15.64
CA LYS A 69 -15.04 4.73 -14.60
C LYS A 69 -15.66 6.12 -14.47
N ASP A 70 -16.97 6.18 -14.35
CA ASP A 70 -17.68 7.46 -14.17
C ASP A 70 -17.36 8.10 -12.81
N SER A 71 -17.23 7.29 -11.76
CA SER A 71 -16.84 7.75 -10.42
C SER A 71 -16.09 6.66 -9.67
N SER A 72 -14.99 7.05 -9.02
CA SER A 72 -14.10 6.13 -8.30
C SER A 72 -13.59 6.70 -6.99
N VAL A 73 -13.25 5.81 -6.06
CA VAL A 73 -12.53 6.13 -4.83
C VAL A 73 -11.24 5.33 -4.77
N PHE A 74 -10.14 6.03 -4.61
CA PHE A 74 -8.83 5.44 -4.31
C PHE A 74 -8.46 5.76 -2.86
N GLY A 75 -7.97 4.76 -2.14
CA GLY A 75 -7.61 4.90 -0.73
C GLY A 75 -6.33 4.16 -0.36
N PHE A 76 -5.43 4.80 0.38
CA PHE A 76 -4.37 4.11 1.10
C PHE A 76 -4.90 3.51 2.40
N ILE A 77 -4.67 2.22 2.62
CA ILE A 77 -5.03 1.51 3.85
C ILE A 77 -3.79 1.08 4.62
N VAL A 78 -3.89 1.07 5.95
CA VAL A 78 -2.86 0.56 6.85
C VAL A 78 -3.26 -0.83 7.31
N ASN A 79 -2.43 -1.81 6.97
CA ASN A 79 -2.58 -3.19 7.44
C ASN A 79 -2.27 -3.23 8.93
N TYR A 80 -3.30 -3.53 9.74
CA TYR A 80 -3.36 -3.30 11.19
C TYR A 80 -3.55 -1.83 11.57
N CYS A 81 -4.81 -1.42 11.57
CA CYS A 81 -5.24 -0.14 12.09
C CYS A 81 -6.01 -0.42 13.39
N SER A 82 -5.56 0.17 14.50
CA SER A 82 -6.25 0.13 15.80
C SER A 82 -6.69 1.53 16.21
N GLY A 83 -7.99 1.82 16.17
CA GLY A 83 -8.56 3.14 16.46
C GLY A 83 -9.93 3.35 15.82
N GLY A 84 -10.64 4.41 16.21
CA GLY A 84 -12.01 4.68 15.71
C GLY A 84 -12.11 4.94 14.20
N GLY A 85 -11.01 5.35 13.54
CA GLY A 85 -10.95 5.53 12.08
C GLY A 85 -10.57 4.26 11.30
N CYS A 86 -10.42 3.13 11.97
CA CYS A 86 -10.04 1.87 11.37
C CYS A 86 -11.29 1.06 11.03
N LEU A 87 -11.56 0.92 9.75
CA LEU A 87 -12.78 0.27 9.28
C LEU A 87 -12.48 -1.17 8.85
N PRO A 88 -13.32 -2.15 9.22
CA PRO A 88 -13.19 -3.51 8.72
C PRO A 88 -13.44 -3.56 7.20
N MET A 89 -12.89 -4.57 6.53
CA MET A 89 -13.03 -4.72 5.07
C MET A 89 -14.49 -4.73 4.59
N SER A 90 -15.40 -5.28 5.40
CA SER A 90 -16.84 -5.26 5.14
C SER A 90 -17.41 -3.84 5.03
N THR A 91 -16.89 -2.87 5.78
CA THR A 91 -17.40 -1.48 5.71
C THR A 91 -17.02 -0.82 4.39
N TYR A 92 -15.80 -1.06 3.89
CA TYR A 92 -15.42 -0.59 2.57
C TYR A 92 -16.28 -1.22 1.48
N GLN A 93 -16.55 -2.52 1.59
CA GLN A 93 -17.46 -3.22 0.67
C GLN A 93 -18.85 -2.56 0.65
N SER A 94 -19.48 -2.38 1.81
CA SER A 94 -20.79 -1.72 1.90
C SER A 94 -20.77 -0.32 1.30
N TYR A 95 -19.71 0.45 1.55
CA TYR A 95 -19.57 1.78 0.97
C TYR A 95 -19.50 1.77 -0.57
N ALA A 96 -18.77 0.83 -1.18
CA ALA A 96 -18.73 0.73 -2.65
C ALA A 96 -20.09 0.30 -3.23
N GLU A 97 -20.77 -0.65 -2.58
CA GLU A 97 -22.09 -1.12 -2.98
C GLU A 97 -23.14 0.00 -2.89
N GLU A 98 -23.18 0.74 -1.78
CA GLU A 98 -24.14 1.81 -1.54
C GLU A 98 -23.89 3.06 -2.41
N SER A 99 -22.61 3.40 -2.62
CA SER A 99 -22.24 4.63 -3.34
C SER A 99 -22.19 4.45 -4.87
N GLY A 100 -22.19 3.20 -5.35
CA GLY A 100 -22.04 2.84 -6.75
C GLY A 100 -20.67 3.17 -7.35
N LYS A 101 -19.67 3.50 -6.53
CA LYS A 101 -18.33 3.93 -6.98
C LYS A 101 -17.41 2.73 -7.13
N ALA A 102 -16.57 2.75 -8.16
CA ALA A 102 -15.45 1.82 -8.24
C ALA A 102 -14.45 2.12 -7.10
N MET A 103 -13.99 1.10 -6.40
CA MET A 103 -13.16 1.28 -5.21
C MET A 103 -11.82 0.57 -5.35
N TYR A 104 -10.74 1.30 -5.08
CA TYR A 104 -9.36 0.84 -5.20
C TYR A 104 -8.64 1.06 -3.87
N LEU A 105 -8.48 -0.01 -3.09
CA LEU A 105 -7.78 0.04 -1.81
C LEU A 105 -6.34 -0.43 -1.95
N MET A 106 -5.40 0.43 -1.56
CA MET A 106 -3.98 0.19 -1.67
C MET A 106 -3.34 0.01 -0.29
N MET A 107 -2.75 -1.15 -0.07
CA MET A 107 -1.88 -1.42 1.06
C MET A 107 -0.69 -0.48 1.05
N HIS A 108 -0.55 0.31 2.12
CA HIS A 108 0.56 1.24 2.25
C HIS A 108 1.89 0.53 2.51
N THR A 109 1.88 -0.60 3.24
CA THR A 109 2.98 -1.57 3.35
C THR A 109 2.41 -2.98 3.52
N TYR A 110 3.24 -4.00 3.35
CA TYR A 110 2.91 -5.40 3.58
C TYR A 110 3.06 -5.83 5.06
N SER A 111 3.41 -4.92 5.98
CA SER A 111 3.42 -5.26 7.42
C SER A 111 2.02 -5.69 7.87
N ASN A 112 1.92 -6.69 8.74
CA ASN A 112 0.64 -7.24 9.22
C ASN A 112 -0.30 -7.67 8.08
N PHE A 113 0.24 -8.23 7.01
CA PHE A 113 -0.48 -8.68 5.82
C PHE A 113 -1.73 -9.50 6.14
N ASP A 114 -1.57 -10.55 6.95
CA ASP A 114 -2.65 -11.48 7.29
C ASP A 114 -3.77 -10.79 8.07
N TYR A 115 -3.48 -9.77 8.89
CA TYR A 115 -4.52 -9.01 9.59
C TYR A 115 -5.56 -8.40 8.63
N THR A 116 -5.10 -7.96 7.45
CA THR A 116 -5.99 -7.45 6.41
C THR A 116 -6.59 -8.58 5.58
N MET A 117 -5.79 -9.57 5.20
CA MET A 117 -6.25 -10.64 4.31
C MET A 117 -7.21 -11.63 4.97
N ASP A 118 -7.09 -11.85 6.29
CA ASP A 118 -7.97 -12.72 7.09
C ASP A 118 -9.36 -12.11 7.32
N GLN A 119 -9.55 -10.83 6.96
CA GLN A 119 -10.88 -10.20 6.86
C GLN A 119 -11.59 -10.54 5.55
N GLU A 120 -10.98 -11.38 4.71
CA GLU A 120 -11.54 -11.90 3.45
C GLU A 120 -12.13 -10.79 2.57
N PRO A 121 -11.33 -9.79 2.15
CA PRO A 121 -11.82 -8.68 1.36
C PRO A 121 -12.52 -9.18 0.08
N ALA A 122 -13.75 -8.73 -0.13
CA ALA A 122 -14.59 -9.15 -1.27
C ALA A 122 -14.13 -8.60 -2.63
N PHE A 123 -13.06 -7.81 -2.66
CA PHE A 123 -12.48 -7.18 -3.85
C PHE A 123 -10.95 -7.32 -3.81
N PRO A 124 -10.26 -7.26 -4.95
CA PRO A 124 -8.80 -7.27 -4.98
C PRO A 124 -8.23 -6.07 -4.23
N LEU A 125 -7.13 -6.28 -3.52
CA LEU A 125 -6.35 -5.21 -2.93
C LEU A 125 -5.15 -4.89 -3.82
N PHE A 126 -4.58 -3.71 -3.63
CA PHE A 126 -3.47 -3.24 -4.44
C PHE A 126 -2.26 -2.88 -3.58
N ALA A 127 -1.09 -2.88 -4.18
CA ALA A 127 0.15 -2.40 -3.58
C ALA A 127 0.96 -1.63 -4.62
N VAL A 128 1.89 -0.79 -4.17
CA VAL A 128 2.75 -0.06 -5.09
C VAL A 128 3.79 -1.01 -5.70
N ASN A 129 3.93 -0.97 -7.02
CA ASN A 129 4.99 -1.65 -7.76
C ASN A 129 6.35 -0.99 -7.49
N ALA A 130 6.96 -1.35 -6.37
CA ALA A 130 8.24 -0.79 -5.93
C ALA A 130 9.40 -1.08 -6.90
N TYR A 131 9.30 -2.15 -7.69
CA TYR A 131 10.26 -2.46 -8.74
C TYR A 131 10.25 -1.39 -9.84
N HIS A 132 9.07 -0.98 -10.31
CA HIS A 132 8.92 0.09 -11.30
C HIS A 132 9.57 1.40 -10.81
N TYR A 133 9.31 1.76 -9.55
CA TYR A 133 9.82 3.00 -8.95
C TYR A 133 11.28 2.91 -8.49
N GLN A 134 11.90 1.73 -8.51
CA GLN A 134 13.23 1.45 -7.94
C GLN A 134 13.38 1.99 -6.50
N GLU A 135 12.30 1.92 -5.73
CA GLU A 135 12.21 2.55 -4.41
C GLU A 135 11.33 1.73 -3.48
N VAL A 136 11.89 1.36 -2.33
CA VAL A 136 11.21 0.57 -1.31
C VAL A 136 10.73 1.41 -0.14
N LYS A 137 11.20 2.65 0.02
CA LYS A 137 10.80 3.52 1.13
C LYS A 137 9.40 4.07 0.91
N LYS A 138 8.51 3.75 1.85
CA LYS A 138 7.09 4.12 1.87
C LYS A 138 6.82 5.57 1.49
N ARG A 139 7.48 6.49 2.19
CA ARG A 139 7.33 7.93 1.97
C ARG A 139 7.64 8.35 0.53
N LYS A 140 8.63 7.72 -0.09
CA LYS A 140 9.07 8.10 -1.42
C LYS A 140 8.22 7.46 -2.51
N PHE A 141 7.95 6.15 -2.43
CA PHE A 141 7.10 5.52 -3.44
C PHE A 141 5.67 6.06 -3.39
N ARG A 142 5.13 6.45 -2.22
CA ARG A 142 3.82 7.13 -2.15
C ARG A 142 3.82 8.44 -2.93
N LYS A 143 4.88 9.25 -2.78
CA LYS A 143 5.03 10.49 -3.54
C LYS A 143 5.10 10.22 -5.05
N LEU A 144 5.94 9.28 -5.48
CA LEU A 144 6.09 8.91 -6.89
C LEU A 144 4.77 8.37 -7.48
N PHE A 145 4.09 7.50 -6.74
CA PHE A 145 2.79 6.96 -7.12
C PHE A 145 1.74 8.06 -7.31
N LEU A 146 1.62 8.99 -6.36
CA LEU A 146 0.68 10.10 -6.46
C LEU A 146 1.03 11.07 -7.60
N GLN A 147 2.32 11.30 -7.87
CA GLN A 147 2.76 12.09 -9.01
C GLN A 147 2.34 11.45 -10.34
N ASP A 148 2.43 10.12 -10.46
CA ASP A 148 1.94 9.42 -11.64
C ASP A 148 0.43 9.35 -11.74
N LEU A 149 -0.25 9.14 -10.62
CA LEU A 149 -1.71 9.07 -10.58
C LEU A 149 -2.36 10.40 -10.97
N LEU A 150 -1.81 11.50 -10.47
CA LEU A 150 -2.44 12.83 -10.57
C LEU A 150 -1.83 13.71 -11.67
N LYS A 151 -0.61 13.42 -12.13
CA LYS A 151 0.14 14.21 -13.13
C LYS A 151 0.12 15.71 -12.82
N ASP A 152 -0.50 16.52 -13.67
CA ASP A 152 -0.63 17.97 -13.55
C ASP A 152 -1.54 18.41 -12.39
N GLN A 153 -2.40 17.52 -11.89
CA GLN A 153 -3.24 17.76 -10.70
C GLN A 153 -2.47 17.55 -9.38
N TYR A 154 -1.22 17.05 -9.43
CA TYR A 154 -0.43 16.81 -8.24
C TYR A 154 0.07 18.11 -7.60
N HIS A 155 -0.11 18.24 -6.28
CA HIS A 155 0.57 19.22 -5.46
C HIS A 155 1.06 18.59 -4.14
N ASP A 156 2.16 19.10 -3.59
CA ASP A 156 2.84 18.45 -2.45
C ASP A 156 1.93 18.29 -1.20
N SER A 157 0.95 19.18 -1.00
CA SER A 157 0.00 19.03 0.11
C SER A 157 -0.94 17.83 -0.03
N LEU A 158 -1.12 17.27 -1.23
CA LEU A 158 -1.91 16.04 -1.44
C LEU A 158 -1.30 14.82 -0.77
N TYR A 159 0.01 14.85 -0.50
CA TYR A 159 0.72 13.76 0.13
C TYR A 159 0.11 13.34 1.48
N HIS A 160 -0.54 14.27 2.18
CA HIS A 160 -1.08 14.08 3.52
C HIS A 160 -2.48 13.47 3.57
N TYR A 161 -3.16 13.32 2.42
CA TYR A 161 -4.49 12.72 2.35
C TYR A 161 -4.41 11.25 1.98
N ASP A 162 -5.27 10.44 2.57
CA ASP A 162 -5.32 8.99 2.33
C ASP A 162 -6.41 8.57 1.34
N THR A 163 -7.41 9.42 1.10
CA THR A 163 -8.54 9.13 0.18
C THR A 163 -8.64 10.18 -0.91
N PHE A 164 -8.88 9.72 -2.13
CA PHE A 164 -8.98 10.53 -3.34
C PHE A 164 -10.22 10.09 -4.12
N LEU A 165 -11.12 11.03 -4.39
CA LEU A 165 -12.33 10.80 -5.19
C LEU A 165 -12.10 11.33 -6.59
N PHE A 166 -12.48 10.54 -7.58
CA PHE A 166 -12.31 10.85 -8.99
C PHE A 166 -13.63 10.74 -9.74
N ASN A 167 -13.77 11.57 -10.78
CA ASN A 167 -14.65 11.33 -11.90
C ASN A 167 -13.77 11.13 -13.13
N ASN A 168 -13.85 9.97 -13.75
CA ASN A 168 -12.81 9.50 -14.68
C ASN A 168 -11.43 9.63 -14.02
N ASP A 169 -10.47 10.31 -14.63
CA ASP A 169 -9.14 10.60 -14.07
C ASP A 169 -9.00 12.02 -13.47
N SER A 170 -10.10 12.75 -13.34
CA SER A 170 -10.13 14.08 -12.72
C SER A 170 -10.36 13.97 -11.22
N LEU A 171 -9.45 14.52 -10.42
CA LEU A 171 -9.54 14.58 -8.97
C LEU A 171 -10.63 15.57 -8.54
N VAL A 172 -11.63 15.08 -7.82
CA VAL A 172 -12.78 15.86 -7.37
C VAL A 172 -12.64 16.28 -5.90
N LYS A 173 -12.13 15.38 -5.05
CA LYS A 173 -12.05 15.60 -3.61
C LYS A 173 -10.93 14.77 -2.98
N VAL A 174 -10.35 15.29 -1.90
CA VAL A 174 -9.41 14.57 -1.03
C VAL A 174 -9.82 14.65 0.42
N GLN A 175 -9.59 13.58 1.17
CA GLN A 175 -9.96 13.47 2.58
C GLN A 175 -9.10 12.42 3.30
N ASN A 176 -9.10 12.45 4.64
CA ASN A 176 -8.28 11.55 5.46
C ASN A 176 -9.00 10.23 5.79
N TYR A 177 -10.32 10.15 5.56
CA TYR A 177 -11.13 8.97 5.84
C TYR A 177 -11.97 8.63 4.61
N ILE A 178 -12.06 7.34 4.26
CA ILE A 178 -12.77 6.90 3.06
C ILE A 178 -14.29 7.15 3.17
N ILE A 179 -14.83 6.97 4.38
CA ILE A 179 -16.24 7.14 4.69
C ILE A 179 -16.40 8.39 5.55
N GLU A 180 -17.32 9.26 5.16
CA GLU A 180 -17.74 10.40 5.97
C GLU A 180 -18.88 9.95 6.89
N ASP A 181 -18.87 10.39 8.15
CA ASP A 181 -20.05 10.32 9.04
C ASP A 181 -21.15 11.29 8.58
#